data_AF-A0A0G0U1A8-F1
#
_entry.id   AF-A0A0G0U1A8-F1
#
_cell.length_a   1.000
_cell.length_b   1.000
_cell.length_c   1.000
_cell.angle_alpha   90.00
_cell.angle_beta   90.00
_cell.angle_gamma   90.00
#
_symmetry.space_group_name_H-M   'P 1'
#
loop_
_entity.id
_entity.type
_entity.pdbx_description
1 polymer ?
#
loop_
_entity_poly.entity_id
_entity_poly.type
_entity_poly.pdbx_seq_one_letter_code
_entity_poly.pdbx_strand_id
1 'polypeptide(L)'
;MMKKIFIALFLLGLISPTVAYGRIGVGVGTGKIQVEDKLKPGIIYELPSLTVLNTGDEESDYEVNVSYHEKQPQLRPPQNWFIFSPQKFHLEPGKVRTVTIKLNLPVRTEPGEYFAYLEGHPVKKSVSGNTTIGVAAAAKLYFTVIPGNFLEGIYYKIASFWKVYSPWPQRLLILLVIGVAYLWVRKHFNIQIGLKKPGATSPEHHTESSFKPLRRLSRKELFLQKQNESKTSILENKLDKDKND
;
A
#
# COMPACT_ATOMS: atom_id res chain seq x y z
N MET A 1 -38.94 -15.52 59.35
CA MET A 1 -38.11 -16.43 58.52
C MET A 1 -38.30 -16.18 57.02
N MET A 2 -39.53 -16.00 56.53
CA MET A 2 -39.86 -15.75 55.11
C MET A 2 -39.13 -14.56 54.48
N LYS A 3 -38.90 -13.46 55.21
CA LYS A 3 -38.19 -12.27 54.70
C LYS A 3 -36.72 -12.55 54.32
N LYS A 4 -36.04 -13.46 55.03
CA LYS A 4 -34.65 -13.86 54.74
C LYS A 4 -34.57 -14.77 53.52
N ILE A 5 -35.58 -15.62 53.32
CA ILE A 5 -35.71 -16.48 52.12
C ILE A 5 -35.97 -15.63 50.87
N PHE A 6 -36.83 -14.61 50.97
CA PHE A 6 -37.05 -13.67 49.87
C PHE A 6 -35.78 -12.90 49.49
N ILE A 7 -34.99 -12.45 50.48
CA ILE A 7 -33.72 -11.76 50.24
C ILE A 7 -32.70 -12.71 49.59
N ALA A 8 -32.63 -13.98 50.04
CA ALA A 8 -31.73 -14.97 49.46
C ALA A 8 -32.10 -15.32 48.00
N LEU A 9 -33.39 -15.47 47.69
CA LEU A 9 -33.88 -15.69 46.33
C LEU A 9 -33.64 -14.49 45.41
N PHE A 10 -33.85 -13.27 45.92
CA PHE A 10 -33.56 -12.05 45.17
C PHE A 10 -32.06 -11.92 44.85
N LEU A 11 -31.19 -12.18 45.84
CA LEU A 11 -29.74 -12.22 45.64
C LEU A 11 -29.32 -13.32 44.67
N LEU A 12 -29.94 -14.50 44.71
CA LEU A 12 -29.63 -15.59 43.77
C LEU A 12 -30.02 -15.23 42.32
N GLY A 13 -31.12 -14.49 42.13
CA GLY A 13 -31.54 -13.98 40.82
C GLY A 13 -30.61 -12.89 40.25
N LEU A 14 -29.90 -12.14 41.10
CA LEU A 14 -28.91 -11.13 40.67
C LEU A 14 -27.59 -11.75 40.17
N ILE A 15 -27.32 -13.03 40.51
CA ILE A 15 -26.07 -13.72 40.15
C ILE A 15 -26.27 -14.59 38.90
N SER A 16 -27.46 -14.64 38.31
CA SER A 16 -27.65 -15.38 37.06
C SER A 16 -26.84 -14.70 35.94
N PRO A 17 -25.83 -15.39 35.35
CA PRO A 17 -25.05 -14.79 34.27
C PRO A 17 -25.98 -14.51 33.09
N THR A 18 -26.06 -13.24 32.68
CA THR A 18 -26.70 -12.88 31.43
C THR A 18 -25.80 -13.36 30.30
N VAL A 19 -26.23 -14.42 29.59
CA VAL A 19 -25.54 -14.85 28.38
C VAL A 19 -25.84 -13.82 27.29
N ALA A 20 -24.92 -12.89 27.07
CA ALA A 20 -24.96 -11.98 25.94
C ALA A 20 -24.43 -12.74 24.71
N TYR A 21 -25.30 -12.99 23.74
CA TYR A 21 -24.92 -13.61 22.47
C TYR A 21 -24.51 -12.53 21.48
N GLY A 22 -23.24 -12.53 21.07
CA GLY A 22 -22.75 -11.71 19.96
C GLY A 22 -23.25 -12.23 18.62
N ARG A 23 -23.73 -11.31 17.78
CA ARG A 23 -24.18 -11.49 16.40
C ARG A 23 -23.23 -10.72 15.49
N ILE A 24 -22.61 -11.45 14.57
CA ILE A 24 -21.80 -10.85 13.51
C ILE A 24 -22.69 -10.57 12.30
N GLY A 25 -22.58 -9.36 11.77
CA GLY A 25 -23.38 -8.90 10.64
C GLY A 25 -22.58 -7.97 9.74
N VAL A 26 -22.83 -8.06 8.44
CA VAL A 26 -22.21 -7.20 7.43
C VAL A 26 -23.28 -6.59 6.54
N GLY A 27 -23.11 -5.31 6.22
CA GLY A 27 -23.89 -4.58 5.23
C GLY A 27 -22.96 -3.95 4.20
N VAL A 28 -23.45 -3.81 2.97
CA VAL A 28 -22.82 -2.98 1.94
C VAL A 28 -23.73 -1.82 1.59
N GLY A 29 -23.15 -0.61 1.48
CA GLY A 29 -23.93 0.62 1.27
C GLY A 29 -24.56 0.73 -0.11
N THR A 30 -24.05 -0.01 -1.09
CA THR A 30 -24.51 0.06 -2.49
C THR A 30 -24.91 -1.33 -2.97
N GLY A 31 -26.15 -1.50 -3.44
CA GLY A 31 -26.61 -2.80 -3.96
C GLY A 31 -26.21 -3.08 -5.42
N LYS A 32 -25.97 -2.03 -6.21
CA LYS A 32 -25.61 -2.13 -7.63
C LYS A 32 -24.68 -0.99 -8.05
N ILE A 33 -23.60 -1.34 -8.74
CA ILE A 33 -22.65 -0.46 -9.41
C ILE A 33 -22.76 -0.76 -10.91
N GLN A 34 -23.31 0.19 -11.67
CA GLN A 34 -23.37 0.12 -13.12
C GLN A 34 -22.35 1.10 -13.69
N VAL A 35 -21.37 0.59 -14.43
CA VAL A 35 -20.43 1.43 -15.18
C VAL A 35 -21.05 1.71 -16.54
N GLU A 36 -21.50 2.95 -16.74
CA GLU A 36 -22.14 3.39 -17.98
C GLU A 36 -21.10 3.57 -19.12
N ASP A 37 -19.87 3.91 -18.74
CA ASP A 37 -18.78 4.09 -19.69
C ASP A 37 -18.34 2.77 -20.33
N LYS A 38 -18.12 2.83 -21.64
CA LYS A 38 -17.53 1.73 -22.41
C LYS A 38 -16.05 1.62 -22.09
N LEU A 39 -15.66 0.55 -21.40
CA LEU A 39 -14.29 0.37 -20.94
C LEU A 39 -13.41 -0.15 -22.05
N LYS A 40 -12.21 0.43 -22.17
CA LYS A 40 -11.19 0.00 -23.12
C LYS A 40 -10.16 -0.89 -22.42
N PRO A 41 -9.68 -1.97 -23.08
CA PRO A 41 -8.59 -2.78 -22.57
C PRO A 41 -7.33 -1.95 -22.29
N GLY A 42 -6.56 -2.35 -21.28
CA GLY A 42 -5.30 -1.71 -20.93
C GLY A 42 -5.43 -0.47 -20.03
N ILE A 43 -6.61 -0.07 -19.56
CA ILE A 43 -6.77 1.08 -18.66
C ILE A 43 -7.01 0.63 -17.21
N ILE A 44 -6.50 1.40 -16.26
CA ILE A 44 -6.90 1.30 -14.85
C ILE A 44 -8.02 2.30 -14.60
N TYR A 45 -9.19 1.79 -14.25
CA TYR A 45 -10.37 2.58 -13.93
C TYR A 45 -10.56 2.67 -12.42
N GLU A 46 -10.98 3.84 -11.93
CA GLU A 46 -11.47 3.99 -10.56
C GLU A 46 -12.98 3.77 -10.57
N LEU A 47 -13.44 2.74 -9.87
CA LEU A 47 -14.85 2.43 -9.75
C LEU A 47 -15.45 3.20 -8.56
N PRO A 48 -16.79 3.36 -8.50
CA PRO A 48 -17.46 3.83 -7.29
C PRO A 48 -17.02 3.03 -6.07
N SER A 49 -16.76 3.74 -4.97
CA SER A 49 -16.31 3.11 -3.73
C SER A 49 -17.38 2.21 -3.14
N LEU A 50 -16.93 1.14 -2.46
CA LEU A 50 -17.79 0.23 -1.74
C LEU A 50 -17.75 0.58 -0.26
N THR A 51 -18.91 0.84 0.32
CA THR A 51 -19.03 1.08 1.75
C THR A 51 -19.40 -0.22 2.45
N VAL A 52 -18.63 -0.63 3.46
CA VAL A 52 -18.88 -1.80 4.29
C VAL A 52 -19.25 -1.35 5.71
N LEU A 53 -20.32 -1.90 6.25
CA LEU A 53 -20.87 -1.58 7.57
C LEU A 53 -20.90 -2.85 8.42
N ASN A 54 -20.44 -2.76 9.67
CA ASN A 54 -20.71 -3.78 10.67
C ASN A 54 -22.13 -3.59 11.20
N THR A 55 -23.05 -4.47 10.81
CA THR A 55 -24.45 -4.46 11.28
C THR A 55 -24.67 -5.37 12.49
N GLY A 56 -23.61 -6.02 12.97
CA GLY A 56 -23.60 -6.83 14.18
C GLY A 56 -23.43 -6.01 15.45
N ASP A 57 -23.38 -6.72 16.58
CA ASP A 57 -23.10 -6.19 17.92
C ASP A 57 -21.70 -6.59 18.43
N GLU A 58 -20.93 -7.33 17.63
CA GLU A 58 -19.55 -7.76 17.90
C GLU A 58 -18.57 -7.03 16.97
N GLU A 59 -17.43 -6.59 17.51
CA GLU A 59 -16.33 -6.08 16.69
C GLU A 59 -15.65 -7.22 15.92
N SER A 60 -15.26 -6.97 14.67
CA SER A 60 -14.65 -8.03 13.84
C SER A 60 -13.73 -7.43 12.79
N ASP A 61 -12.82 -8.27 12.30
CA ASP A 61 -12.09 -8.02 11.06
C ASP A 61 -12.99 -8.36 9.87
N TYR A 62 -12.86 -7.58 8.81
CA TYR A 62 -13.60 -7.71 7.56
C TYR A 62 -12.63 -7.76 6.38
N GLU A 63 -13.05 -8.47 5.33
CA GLU A 63 -12.35 -8.56 4.06
C GLU A 63 -13.33 -8.27 2.92
N VAL A 64 -12.83 -7.59 1.88
CA VAL A 64 -13.54 -7.39 0.62
C VAL A 64 -12.94 -8.28 -0.46
N ASN A 65 -13.81 -8.97 -1.20
CA ASN A 65 -13.41 -9.85 -2.28
C ASN A 65 -14.42 -9.81 -3.45
N VAL A 66 -14.11 -10.52 -4.52
CA VAL A 66 -14.98 -10.67 -5.68
C VAL A 66 -15.51 -12.10 -5.74
N SER A 67 -16.83 -12.24 -5.80
CA SER A 67 -17.53 -13.51 -5.94
C SER A 67 -18.38 -13.56 -7.21
N TYR A 68 -18.79 -14.76 -7.60
CA TYR A 68 -19.48 -15.02 -8.86
C TYR A 68 -20.65 -15.99 -8.65
N HIS A 69 -21.68 -15.87 -9.48
CA HIS A 69 -22.69 -16.91 -9.59
C HIS A 69 -22.21 -18.05 -10.49
N GLU A 70 -22.54 -19.29 -10.13
CA GLU A 70 -22.18 -20.49 -10.92
C GLU A 70 -22.74 -20.46 -12.34
N LYS A 71 -23.93 -19.89 -12.52
CA LYS A 71 -24.57 -19.69 -13.82
C LYS A 71 -24.87 -18.21 -13.99
N GLN A 72 -24.07 -17.54 -14.80
CA GLN A 72 -24.30 -16.16 -15.21
C GLN A 72 -24.09 -16.04 -16.73
N PRO A 73 -24.96 -15.30 -17.44
CA PRO A 73 -24.82 -15.13 -18.89
C PRO A 73 -23.67 -14.19 -19.28
N GLN A 74 -23.28 -13.28 -18.39
CA GLN A 74 -22.17 -12.35 -18.60
C GLN A 74 -20.80 -12.97 -18.30
N LEU A 75 -19.76 -12.40 -18.89
CA LEU A 75 -18.37 -12.80 -18.66
C LEU A 75 -17.95 -12.56 -17.21
N ARG A 76 -17.09 -13.45 -16.69
CA ARG A 76 -16.53 -13.35 -15.34
C ARG A 76 -15.22 -12.58 -15.37
N PRO A 77 -15.13 -11.40 -14.76
CA PRO A 77 -13.85 -10.70 -14.68
C PRO A 77 -12.98 -11.38 -13.62
N PRO A 78 -11.73 -11.78 -13.94
CA PRO A 78 -10.79 -12.33 -12.97
C PRO A 78 -10.62 -11.48 -11.71
N GLN A 79 -10.50 -12.12 -10.54
CA GLN A 79 -10.35 -11.42 -9.25
C GLN A 79 -9.13 -10.50 -9.22
N ASN A 80 -8.03 -10.88 -9.88
CA ASN A 80 -6.79 -10.10 -9.94
C ASN A 80 -6.90 -8.79 -10.74
N TRP A 81 -8.03 -8.54 -11.42
CA TRP A 81 -8.31 -7.24 -12.02
C TRP A 81 -8.71 -6.20 -10.97
N PHE A 82 -9.17 -6.65 -9.80
CA PHE A 82 -9.68 -5.77 -8.76
C PHE A 82 -8.61 -5.48 -7.72
N ILE A 83 -8.44 -4.21 -7.39
CA ILE A 83 -7.54 -3.75 -6.34
C ILE A 83 -8.40 -2.99 -5.33
N PHE A 84 -8.47 -3.51 -4.11
CA PHE A 84 -9.22 -2.93 -3.00
C PHE A 84 -8.28 -2.20 -2.05
N SER A 85 -8.67 -1.01 -1.62
CA SER A 85 -7.91 -0.22 -0.66
C SER A 85 -8.83 0.45 0.37
N PRO A 86 -8.85 -0.01 1.63
CA PRO A 86 -8.19 -1.22 2.15
C PRO A 86 -8.93 -2.51 1.74
N GLN A 87 -8.20 -3.62 1.57
CA GLN A 87 -8.83 -4.94 1.36
C GLN A 87 -9.27 -5.59 2.67
N LYS A 88 -8.48 -5.43 3.74
CA LYS A 88 -8.75 -5.95 5.09
C LYS A 88 -8.75 -4.83 6.10
N PHE A 89 -9.69 -4.83 7.03
CA PHE A 89 -9.83 -3.78 8.03
C PHE A 89 -10.70 -4.24 9.20
N HIS A 90 -10.52 -3.60 10.35
CA HIS A 90 -11.29 -3.84 11.56
C HIS A 90 -12.48 -2.88 11.66
N LEU A 91 -13.64 -3.37 12.13
CA LEU A 91 -14.83 -2.56 12.40
C LEU A 91 -15.51 -2.92 13.72
N GLU A 92 -15.69 -1.91 14.56
CA GLU A 92 -16.60 -1.96 15.71
C GLU A 92 -18.08 -1.99 15.26
N PRO A 93 -19.00 -2.43 16.13
CA PRO A 93 -20.45 -2.40 15.86
C PRO A 93 -20.96 -1.04 15.38
N GLY A 94 -21.75 -1.03 14.31
CA GLY A 94 -22.33 0.18 13.72
C GLY A 94 -21.33 1.08 12.99
N LYS A 95 -20.04 0.74 12.93
CA LYS A 95 -19.03 1.50 12.19
C LYS A 95 -18.97 1.12 10.73
N VAL A 96 -18.56 2.09 9.94
CA VAL A 96 -18.52 2.03 8.48
C VAL A 96 -17.10 2.25 7.98
N ARG A 97 -16.71 1.49 6.94
CA ARG A 97 -15.49 1.72 6.18
C ARG A 97 -15.79 1.90 4.70
N THR A 98 -15.23 2.95 4.11
CA THR A 98 -15.24 3.13 2.65
C THR A 98 -14.00 2.47 2.05
N VAL A 99 -14.21 1.63 1.04
CA VAL A 99 -13.18 0.90 0.31
C VAL A 99 -13.12 1.43 -1.12
N THR A 100 -11.95 1.92 -1.50
CA THR A 100 -11.70 2.35 -2.88
C THR A 100 -11.45 1.12 -3.75
N ILE A 101 -12.05 1.11 -4.95
CA ILE A 101 -11.96 -0.01 -5.89
C ILE A 101 -11.30 0.49 -7.17
N LYS A 102 -10.22 -0.17 -7.59
CA LYS A 102 -9.62 0.03 -8.91
C LYS A 102 -9.78 -1.22 -9.75
N LEU A 103 -10.23 -1.03 -10.98
CA LEU A 103 -10.34 -2.07 -12.00
C LEU A 103 -9.19 -1.95 -12.99
N ASN A 104 -8.25 -2.86 -12.90
CA ASN A 104 -7.07 -2.97 -13.73
C ASN A 104 -7.36 -3.87 -14.95
N LEU A 105 -7.87 -3.30 -16.05
CA LEU A 105 -8.14 -4.08 -17.24
C LEU A 105 -6.83 -4.43 -17.98
N PRO A 106 -6.58 -5.73 -18.26
CA PRO A 106 -5.48 -6.14 -19.10
C PRO A 106 -5.61 -5.63 -20.54
N VAL A 107 -4.49 -5.59 -21.26
CA VAL A 107 -4.47 -5.22 -22.69
C VAL A 107 -5.18 -6.28 -23.54
N ARG A 108 -5.07 -7.56 -23.15
CA ARG A 108 -5.76 -8.69 -23.79
C ARG A 108 -7.00 -9.02 -22.95
N THR A 109 -8.08 -8.29 -23.19
CA THR A 109 -9.38 -8.51 -22.54
C THR A 109 -10.40 -8.86 -23.60
N GLU A 110 -11.21 -9.88 -23.33
CA GLU A 110 -12.31 -10.26 -24.21
C GLU A 110 -13.38 -9.15 -24.22
N PRO A 111 -13.81 -8.65 -25.39
CA PRO A 111 -14.89 -7.68 -25.44
C PRO A 111 -16.21 -8.31 -25.05
N GLY A 112 -17.04 -7.58 -24.30
CA GLY A 112 -18.35 -8.07 -23.88
C GLY A 112 -18.84 -7.45 -22.59
N GLU A 113 -19.98 -7.95 -22.12
CA GLU A 113 -20.59 -7.57 -20.84
C GLU A 113 -20.00 -8.44 -19.73
N TYR A 114 -19.55 -7.78 -18.66
CA TYR A 114 -19.00 -8.42 -17.48
C TYR A 114 -19.89 -8.22 -16.26
N PHE A 115 -19.91 -9.24 -15.42
CA PHE A 115 -20.65 -9.22 -14.16
C PHE A 115 -19.85 -9.88 -13.03
N ALA A 116 -19.87 -9.23 -11.86
CA ALA A 116 -19.32 -9.78 -10.64
C ALA A 116 -20.02 -9.24 -9.39
N TYR A 117 -19.89 -9.94 -8.27
CA TYR A 117 -20.29 -9.46 -6.96
C TYR A 117 -19.07 -8.92 -6.22
N LEU A 118 -19.16 -7.68 -5.73
CA LEU A 118 -18.17 -7.11 -4.82
C LEU A 118 -18.67 -7.33 -3.39
N GLU A 119 -18.05 -8.26 -2.69
CA GLU A 119 -18.52 -8.81 -1.43
C GLU A 119 -17.69 -8.31 -0.27
N GLY A 120 -18.34 -7.88 0.81
CA GLY A 120 -17.74 -7.72 2.13
C GLY A 120 -18.20 -8.84 3.06
N HIS A 121 -17.26 -9.45 3.78
CA HIS A 121 -17.55 -10.49 4.76
C HIS A 121 -16.60 -10.40 5.98
N PRO A 122 -17.02 -10.87 7.16
CA PRO A 122 -16.17 -10.93 8.34
C PRO A 122 -15.14 -12.06 8.19
N VAL A 123 -13.90 -11.80 8.62
CA VAL A 123 -12.81 -12.78 8.64
C VAL A 123 -12.87 -13.53 9.98
N LYS A 124 -13.69 -14.58 10.06
CA LYS A 124 -13.71 -15.43 11.26
C LYS A 124 -12.53 -16.40 11.27
N LYS A 125 -11.87 -16.53 12.43
CA LYS A 125 -10.98 -17.66 12.73
C LYS A 125 -11.86 -18.86 13.11
N SER A 126 -11.87 -19.91 12.29
CA SER A 126 -12.61 -21.13 12.61
C SER A 126 -12.09 -21.73 13.93
N VAL A 127 -12.93 -21.73 14.96
CA VAL A 127 -12.70 -22.51 16.18
C VAL A 127 -13.19 -23.94 15.90
N SER A 128 -12.31 -24.93 16.06
CA SER A 128 -12.63 -26.31 15.68
C SER A 128 -13.86 -26.84 16.42
N GLY A 129 -14.84 -27.38 15.69
CA GLY A 129 -16.02 -28.04 16.26
C GLY A 129 -17.36 -27.32 16.03
N ASN A 130 -17.37 -26.06 15.60
CA ASN A 130 -18.60 -25.31 15.35
C ASN A 130 -18.84 -25.06 13.86
N THR A 131 -20.01 -25.47 13.36
CA THR A 131 -20.46 -25.10 12.00
C THR A 131 -20.99 -23.67 12.04
N THR A 132 -20.26 -22.72 11.47
CA THR A 132 -20.69 -21.32 11.37
C THR A 132 -21.09 -21.03 9.94
N ILE A 133 -22.35 -20.65 9.72
CA ILE A 133 -22.78 -20.10 8.42
C ILE A 133 -22.22 -18.68 8.34
N GLY A 134 -21.34 -18.43 7.36
CA GLY A 134 -20.79 -17.11 7.10
C GLY A 134 -21.87 -16.12 6.67
N VAL A 135 -21.79 -14.88 7.14
CA VAL A 135 -22.67 -13.79 6.69
C VAL A 135 -21.86 -12.92 5.73
N ALA A 136 -22.38 -12.69 4.53
CA ALA A 136 -21.73 -11.87 3.52
C ALA A 136 -22.75 -10.91 2.89
N ALA A 137 -22.30 -9.73 2.49
CA ALA A 137 -23.11 -8.75 1.78
C ALA A 137 -22.37 -8.27 0.54
N ALA A 138 -23.06 -8.16 -0.59
CA ALA A 138 -22.42 -7.89 -1.87
C ALA A 138 -23.14 -6.86 -2.73
N ALA A 139 -22.35 -6.07 -3.44
CA ALA A 139 -22.79 -5.14 -4.47
C ALA A 139 -22.67 -5.80 -5.85
N LYS A 140 -23.69 -5.64 -6.69
CA LYS A 140 -23.68 -6.13 -8.08
C LYS A 140 -22.89 -5.17 -8.98
N LEU A 141 -21.79 -5.61 -9.58
CA LEU A 141 -21.00 -4.81 -10.52
C LEU A 141 -21.28 -5.23 -11.96
N TYR A 142 -21.63 -4.26 -12.80
CA TYR A 142 -21.80 -4.42 -14.25
C TYR A 142 -20.91 -3.43 -15.00
N PHE A 143 -20.21 -3.92 -16.02
CA PHE A 143 -19.45 -3.07 -16.94
C PHE A 143 -19.32 -3.72 -18.31
N THR A 144 -19.09 -2.92 -19.34
CA THR A 144 -18.92 -3.38 -20.71
C THR A 144 -17.53 -3.06 -21.22
N VAL A 145 -16.84 -4.06 -21.77
CA VAL A 145 -15.55 -3.88 -22.43
C VAL A 145 -15.77 -3.85 -23.94
N ILE A 146 -15.32 -2.78 -24.59
CA ILE A 146 -15.34 -2.67 -26.05
C ILE A 146 -14.07 -3.22 -26.68
N PRO A 147 -14.12 -3.68 -27.95
CA PRO A 147 -12.92 -4.08 -28.66
C PRO A 147 -11.94 -2.90 -28.75
N GLY A 148 -10.67 -3.19 -28.45
CA GLY A 148 -9.57 -2.24 -28.56
C GLY A 148 -8.43 -2.83 -29.38
N ASN A 149 -7.77 -2.01 -30.19
CA ASN A 149 -6.58 -2.44 -30.92
C ASN A 149 -5.45 -2.74 -29.93
N PHE A 150 -4.69 -3.82 -30.14
CA PHE A 150 -3.62 -4.22 -29.22
C PHE A 150 -2.59 -3.10 -28.95
N LEU A 151 -2.21 -2.35 -29.99
CA LEU A 151 -1.30 -1.19 -29.88
C LEU A 151 -1.91 -0.03 -29.08
N GLU A 152 -3.21 0.22 -29.26
CA GLU A 152 -3.96 1.24 -28.54
C GLU A 152 -4.07 0.88 -27.04
N GLY A 153 -4.28 -0.41 -26.74
CA GLY A 153 -4.30 -0.91 -25.35
C GLY A 153 -2.94 -0.78 -24.64
N ILE A 154 -1.82 -1.02 -25.34
CA ILE A 154 -0.48 -0.77 -24.78
C ILE A 154 -0.28 0.71 -24.48
N TYR A 155 -0.62 1.58 -25.43
CA TYR A 155 -0.52 3.04 -25.25
C TYR A 155 -1.30 3.51 -24.01
N TYR A 156 -2.55 3.07 -23.89
CA TYR A 156 -3.38 3.45 -22.75
C TYR A 156 -2.92 2.84 -21.41
N LYS A 157 -2.28 1.66 -21.44
CA LYS A 157 -1.67 1.08 -20.23
C LYS A 157 -0.52 1.92 -19.71
N ILE A 158 0.38 2.34 -20.60
CA ILE A 158 1.50 3.20 -20.26
C ILE A 158 1.00 4.56 -19.79
N ALA A 159 0.04 5.16 -20.51
CA ALA A 159 -0.53 6.45 -20.16
C ALA A 159 -1.26 6.42 -18.81
N SER A 160 -2.10 5.41 -18.55
CA SER A 160 -2.79 5.27 -17.27
C SER A 160 -1.84 4.99 -16.11
N PHE A 161 -0.82 4.15 -16.33
CA PHE A 161 0.22 3.92 -15.32
C PHE A 161 0.94 5.22 -14.95
N TRP A 162 1.31 6.04 -15.94
CA TRP A 162 1.89 7.37 -15.67
C TRP A 162 0.96 8.31 -14.90
N LYS A 163 -0.34 8.30 -15.22
CA LYS A 163 -1.32 9.14 -14.51
C LYS A 163 -1.50 8.70 -13.05
N VAL A 164 -1.61 7.39 -12.80
CA VAL A 164 -1.87 6.84 -11.47
C VAL A 164 -0.63 6.93 -10.55
N TYR A 165 0.58 6.75 -11.09
CA TYR A 165 1.83 6.76 -10.31
C TYR A 165 2.58 8.10 -10.36
N SER A 166 2.00 9.14 -10.99
CA SER A 166 2.54 10.50 -10.97
C SER A 166 2.76 10.97 -9.52
N PRO A 167 3.91 11.58 -9.16
CA PRO A 167 4.97 12.12 -10.05
C PRO A 167 6.22 11.23 -10.17
N TRP A 168 6.24 10.00 -9.65
CA TRP A 168 7.46 9.17 -9.62
C TRP A 168 8.09 8.87 -10.98
N PRO A 169 7.31 8.51 -12.03
CA PRO A 169 7.87 8.25 -13.34
C PRO A 169 8.55 9.48 -13.97
N GLN A 170 8.04 10.68 -13.69
CA GLN A 170 8.64 11.94 -14.19
C GLN A 170 10.03 12.16 -13.60
N ARG A 171 10.21 11.89 -12.29
CA ARG A 171 11.51 12.02 -11.61
C ARG A 171 12.55 11.07 -12.19
N LEU A 172 12.16 9.82 -12.47
CA LEU A 172 13.04 8.84 -13.11
C LEU A 172 13.46 9.28 -14.52
N LEU A 173 12.52 9.81 -15.30
CA LEU A 173 12.78 10.31 -16.66
C LEU A 173 13.75 11.50 -16.65
N ILE A 174 13.56 12.45 -15.72
CA ILE A 174 14.48 13.58 -15.53
C ILE A 174 15.89 13.10 -15.16
N LEU A 175 16.01 12.16 -14.22
CA LEU A 175 17.31 11.59 -13.85
C LEU A 175 17.99 10.89 -15.02
N LEU A 176 17.23 10.15 -15.83
CA LEU A 176 17.74 9.48 -17.01
C LEU A 176 18.25 10.49 -18.05
N VAL A 177 17.48 11.55 -18.33
CA VAL A 177 17.88 12.63 -19.24
C VAL A 177 19.15 13.33 -18.74
N ILE A 178 19.25 13.64 -17.45
CA ILE A 178 20.46 14.22 -16.85
C ILE A 178 21.66 13.26 -16.99
N GLY A 179 21.46 11.97 -16.75
CA GLY A 179 22.50 10.95 -16.90
C GLY A 179 23.01 10.85 -18.33
N VAL A 180 22.11 10.83 -19.32
CA VAL A 180 22.46 10.81 -20.75
C VAL A 180 23.18 12.10 -21.14
N ALA A 181 22.69 13.27 -20.70
CA ALA A 181 23.33 14.55 -20.94
C ALA A 181 24.74 14.60 -20.33
N TYR A 182 24.94 14.08 -19.11
CA TYR A 182 26.25 14.00 -18.46
C TYR A 182 27.22 13.09 -19.24
N LEU A 183 26.77 11.91 -19.69
CA LEU A 183 27.59 11.02 -20.51
C LEU A 183 27.94 11.65 -21.87
N TRP A 184 26.99 12.36 -22.48
CA TRP A 184 27.21 13.06 -23.74
C TRP A 184 28.22 14.21 -23.59
N VAL A 185 28.09 15.04 -22.54
CA VAL A 185 29.05 16.09 -22.22
C VAL A 185 30.43 15.51 -21.94
N ARG A 186 30.52 14.45 -21.13
CA ARG A 186 31.80 13.78 -20.83
C ARG A 186 32.45 13.16 -22.07
N LYS A 187 31.66 12.63 -23.01
CA LYS A 187 32.17 12.00 -24.23
C LYS A 187 32.63 13.03 -25.27
N HIS A 188 31.95 14.17 -25.38
CA HIS A 188 32.20 15.14 -26.45
C HIS A 188 33.00 16.37 -26.02
N PHE A 189 33.08 16.68 -24.72
CA PHE A 189 33.80 17.84 -24.23
C PHE A 189 35.04 17.42 -23.44
N ASN A 190 36.19 17.42 -24.12
CA ASN A 190 37.49 17.44 -23.46
C ASN A 190 37.71 18.88 -22.95
N ILE A 191 37.13 19.19 -21.78
CA ILE A 191 37.22 20.53 -21.19
C ILE A 191 38.67 20.74 -20.74
N GLN A 192 39.47 21.36 -21.60
CA GLN A 192 40.78 21.88 -21.24
C GLN A 192 40.57 23.17 -20.43
N ILE A 193 40.48 23.04 -19.10
CA ILE A 193 40.43 24.20 -18.20
C ILE A 193 41.84 24.82 -18.20
N GLY A 194 42.08 25.74 -19.14
CA GLY A 194 43.24 26.62 -19.13
C GLY A 194 43.11 27.63 -17.99
N LEU A 195 43.57 27.28 -16.79
CA LEU A 195 43.75 28.22 -15.68
C LEU A 195 44.82 29.24 -16.08
N LYS A 196 44.40 30.37 -16.67
CA LYS A 196 45.26 31.54 -16.85
C LYS A 196 45.54 32.10 -15.45
N LYS A 197 46.73 31.81 -14.90
CA LYS A 197 47.23 32.46 -13.68
C LYS A 197 47.10 33.98 -13.85
N PRO A 198 46.36 34.68 -12.99
CA PRO A 198 46.42 36.13 -12.94
C PRO A 198 47.86 36.53 -12.61
N GLY A 199 48.41 37.43 -13.43
CA GLY A 199 49.76 37.95 -13.26
C GLY A 199 49.96 38.52 -11.87
N ALA A 200 51.12 38.21 -11.30
CA ALA A 200 51.57 38.75 -10.04
C ALA A 200 51.76 40.27 -10.16
N THR A 201 51.09 41.03 -9.29
CA THR A 201 51.51 42.36 -8.90
C THR A 201 51.17 42.51 -7.41
N SER A 202 52.21 42.38 -6.59
CA SER A 202 52.22 42.82 -5.18
C SER A 202 52.50 44.34 -5.19
N PRO A 203 52.06 45.13 -4.19
CA PRO A 203 52.66 45.01 -2.86
C PRO A 203 51.71 45.19 -1.66
N GLU A 204 52.13 44.52 -0.59
CA GLU A 204 52.21 44.98 0.80
C GLU A 204 50.99 45.12 1.74
N HIS A 205 51.23 44.55 2.93
CA HIS A 205 50.80 44.98 4.26
C HIS A 205 49.36 44.68 4.72
N HIS A 206 49.18 43.57 5.46
CA HIS A 206 49.11 43.60 6.94
C HIS A 206 48.61 42.26 7.55
N THR A 207 49.41 41.78 8.51
CA THR A 207 49.03 41.11 9.77
C THR A 207 48.49 39.67 9.72
N GLU A 208 49.39 38.77 10.09
CA GLU A 208 49.17 37.40 10.56
C GLU A 208 48.04 37.29 11.59
N SER A 209 46.97 36.59 11.19
CA SER A 209 46.04 35.92 12.11
C SER A 209 46.20 34.42 11.87
N SER A 210 46.88 33.77 12.81
CA SER A 210 47.08 32.32 12.88
C SER A 210 45.74 31.60 13.05
N PHE A 211 45.12 31.23 11.94
CA PHE A 211 44.05 30.22 11.91
C PHE A 211 44.58 28.98 11.20
N LYS A 212 44.98 28.00 12.00
CA LYS A 212 45.34 26.64 11.57
C LYS A 212 44.11 26.04 10.87
N PRO A 213 44.11 25.80 9.55
CA PRO A 213 42.94 25.21 8.90
C PRO A 213 42.81 23.76 9.38
N LEU A 214 41.65 23.43 9.97
CA LEU A 214 41.21 22.06 10.20
C LEU A 214 41.32 21.32 8.87
N ARG A 215 42.30 20.43 8.76
CA ARG A 215 42.55 19.58 7.60
C ARG A 215 41.27 18.79 7.35
N ARG A 216 40.47 19.20 6.35
CA ARG A 216 39.33 18.42 5.87
C ARG A 216 39.89 17.08 5.42
N LEU A 217 39.67 16.05 6.24
CA LEU A 217 40.00 14.68 5.88
C LEU A 217 39.28 14.34 4.57
N SER A 218 40.03 13.84 3.60
CA SER A 218 39.48 13.39 2.33
C SER A 218 38.44 12.28 2.60
N ARG A 219 37.41 12.16 1.75
CA ARG A 219 36.43 11.05 1.84
C ARG A 219 37.09 9.67 1.98
N LYS A 220 38.28 9.50 1.40
CA LYS A 220 39.08 8.27 1.54
C LYS A 220 39.64 8.08 2.95
N GLU A 221 40.12 9.14 3.58
CA GLU A 221 40.64 9.11 4.95
C GLU A 221 39.50 8.87 5.96
N LEU A 222 38.33 9.47 5.74
CA LEU A 222 37.14 9.22 6.56
C LEU A 222 36.67 7.75 6.47
N PHE A 223 36.79 7.15 5.28
CA PHE A 223 36.44 5.75 5.06
C PHE A 223 37.42 4.80 5.74
N LEU A 224 38.73 5.10 5.69
CA LEU A 224 39.76 4.33 6.38
C LEU A 224 39.61 4.42 7.90
N GLN A 225 39.28 5.59 8.43
CA GLN A 225 39.02 5.76 9.87
C GLN A 225 37.82 4.92 10.30
N LYS A 226 36.72 4.95 9.54
CA LYS A 226 35.53 4.16 9.84
C LYS A 226 35.77 2.65 9.75
N GLN A 227 36.65 2.21 8.84
CA GLN A 227 37.04 0.81 8.76
C GLN A 227 37.91 0.37 9.96
N ASN A 228 38.79 1.25 10.44
CA ASN A 228 39.60 0.95 11.63
C ASN A 228 38.74 0.88 12.90
N GLU A 229 37.81 1.81 13.11
CA GLU A 229 36.87 1.76 14.25
C GLU A 229 36.01 0.49 14.26
N SER A 230 35.59 0.02 13.09
CA SER A 230 34.87 -1.27 12.96
C SER A 230 35.75 -2.48 13.32
N LYS A 231 37.06 -2.44 13.06
CA LYS A 231 37.95 -3.55 13.43
C LYS A 231 38.24 -3.58 14.93
N THR A 232 38.37 -2.42 15.57
CA THR A 232 38.63 -2.34 17.01
C THR A 232 37.43 -2.83 17.83
N SER A 233 36.22 -2.46 17.44
CA SER A 233 34.99 -2.93 18.12
C SER A 233 34.76 -4.45 18.00
N ILE A 234 35.19 -5.06 16.89
CA ILE A 234 35.11 -6.52 16.72
C ILE A 234 36.17 -7.23 17.59
N LEU A 235 37.34 -6.61 17.80
CA LEU A 235 38.40 -7.17 18.64
C LEU A 235 38.05 -7.08 20.14
N GLU A 236 37.44 -5.98 20.61
CA GLU A 236 36.97 -5.87 21.99
C GLU A 236 35.87 -6.88 22.30
N ASN A 237 34.91 -7.05 21.39
CA ASN A 237 33.80 -8.00 21.58
C ASN A 237 34.26 -9.47 21.53
N LYS A 238 35.44 -9.75 20.97
CA LYS A 238 36.04 -11.09 20.97
C LYS A 238 36.86 -11.35 22.24
N LEU A 239 37.47 -10.32 22.84
CA LEU A 239 38.20 -10.45 24.10
C LEU A 239 37.27 -10.67 25.31
N ASP A 240 36.07 -10.08 25.31
CA ASP A 240 35.08 -10.31 26.39
C ASP A 240 34.43 -11.69 26.33
N LYS A 241 34.46 -12.35 25.17
CA LYS A 241 33.87 -13.68 25.00
C LYS A 241 34.78 -14.82 25.48
N ASP A 242 36.10 -14.62 25.48
CA ASP A 242 37.09 -15.59 25.98
C ASP A 242 37.33 -15.49 27.51
N LYS A 243 36.69 -14.53 28.21
CA LYS A 243 36.83 -14.36 29.67
C LYS A 243 35.69 -14.97 30.50
N ASN A 244 34.67 -15.52 29.86
CA ASN A 244 33.45 -16.04 30.51
C ASN A 244 33.20 -17.54 30.27
N ASP A 245 34.19 -18.30 29.80
CA ASP A 245 34.21 -19.76 29.80
C ASP A 245 35.35 -20.30 30.69
#